data_AF-A0A2T2U0M0-F1
#
_entry.id   AF-A0A2T2U0M0-F1
#
_cell.length_a   1.000
_cell.length_b   1.000
_cell.length_c   1.000
_cell.angle_alpha   90.00
_cell.angle_beta   90.00
_cell.angle_gamma   90.00
#
_symmetry.space_group_name_H-M   'P 1'
#
loop_
_entity.id
_entity.type
_entity.pdbx_description
1 polymer ?
#
loop_
_entity_poly.entity_id
_entity_poly.type
_entity_poly.pdbx_seq_one_letter_code
_entity_poly.pdbx_strand_id
1 'polypeptide(L)'
;MTRLYPAALLLLSVVALGCDTTATQPESEVVVEAYLQGGAPMDTIQLTRSVGVGDAYSPREAAVTGATVEVRRLTDDGTPTETIAFEETEAGLYAPRPSPPPTVRPRTSYELSVSTPDGTEVTATTTVPDTISIVETENEAVVYQGPDQPAFTITPPRSARDGQAVLVLTTTSLRDFSNPDSALRKQLTPFYEESYDPEEDSIEAFRTTSSGILNEANFSRDEAGRITTQLPWISVAFYGPNESAVHVIDDNLYDLVRSQQAQSPGGQGGLGPGEIPNVIEYVEGGTGVFGSYVRATREVSIQRPPDESS
;
A
#
# COMPACT_ATOMS: atom_id res chain seq x y z
N MET A 1 -60.12 -48.85 2.42
CA MET A 1 -59.87 -47.41 2.15
C MET A 1 -58.69 -46.99 2.99
N THR A 2 -57.66 -46.48 2.31
CA THR A 2 -56.25 -46.51 2.68
C THR A 2 -55.90 -45.45 3.74
N ARG A 3 -55.14 -45.84 4.76
CA ARG A 3 -54.60 -44.96 5.82
C ARG A 3 -53.59 -43.97 5.21
N LEU A 4 -53.79 -42.67 5.40
CA LEU A 4 -52.74 -41.66 5.19
C LEU A 4 -52.03 -41.35 6.52
N TYR A 5 -50.71 -41.29 6.44
CA TYR A 5 -49.72 -41.19 7.51
C TYR A 5 -49.75 -39.82 8.24
N PRO A 6 -49.64 -39.77 9.58
CA PRO A 6 -49.38 -38.54 10.34
C PRO A 6 -47.88 -38.19 10.40
N ALA A 7 -47.06 -38.76 9.52
CA ALA A 7 -45.61 -38.56 9.51
C ALA A 7 -45.17 -37.30 8.75
N ALA A 8 -46.05 -36.67 7.98
CA ALA A 8 -45.70 -35.53 7.13
C ALA A 8 -45.68 -34.18 7.87
N LEU A 9 -46.30 -34.06 9.06
CA LEU A 9 -46.34 -32.79 9.79
C LEU A 9 -45.16 -32.56 10.74
N LEU A 10 -44.41 -33.62 11.09
CA LEU A 10 -43.28 -33.51 12.03
C LEU A 10 -41.93 -33.24 11.34
N LEU A 11 -41.86 -33.40 10.01
CA LEU A 11 -40.62 -33.14 9.25
C LEU A 11 -40.49 -31.69 8.75
N LEU A 12 -41.54 -30.87 8.85
CA LEU A 12 -41.51 -29.48 8.39
C LEU A 12 -41.04 -28.48 9.46
N SER A 13 -40.97 -28.90 10.73
CA SER A 13 -40.61 -28.03 11.86
C SER A 13 -39.10 -27.99 12.16
N VAL A 14 -38.30 -28.89 11.56
CA VAL A 14 -36.84 -28.97 11.81
C VAL A 14 -36.04 -28.10 10.84
N VAL A 15 -36.64 -27.62 9.74
CA VAL A 15 -35.94 -26.78 8.74
C VAL A 15 -35.94 -25.30 9.11
N ALA A 16 -36.73 -24.87 10.11
CA ALA A 16 -36.85 -23.45 10.49
C ALA A 16 -35.91 -23.01 11.63
N LEU A 17 -35.11 -23.91 12.21
CA LEU A 17 -34.17 -23.61 13.31
C LEU A 17 -32.69 -23.66 12.87
N GLY A 18 -32.42 -23.75 11.56
CA GLY A 18 -31.08 -23.92 11.00
C GLY A 18 -30.35 -22.64 10.58
N CYS A 19 -30.93 -21.45 10.79
CA CYS A 19 -30.24 -20.18 10.56
C CYS A 19 -29.86 -19.56 11.91
N ASP A 20 -28.98 -20.24 12.63
CA ASP A 20 -28.26 -19.64 13.76
C ASP A 20 -27.16 -18.73 13.17
N THR A 21 -27.53 -17.51 12.79
CA THR A 21 -26.56 -16.50 12.31
C THR A 21 -25.92 -15.82 13.52
N THR A 22 -25.19 -16.58 14.34
CA THR A 22 -24.35 -16.07 15.44
C THR A 22 -23.05 -15.44 14.94
N ALA A 23 -23.00 -14.97 13.69
CA ALA A 23 -21.92 -14.11 13.25
C ALA A 23 -22.14 -12.75 13.91
N THR A 24 -21.42 -12.49 15.00
CA THR A 24 -21.31 -11.17 15.60
C THR A 24 -20.95 -10.20 14.47
N GLN A 25 -21.70 -9.11 14.32
CA GLN A 25 -21.31 -8.07 13.38
C GLN A 25 -19.92 -7.56 13.80
N PRO A 26 -18.99 -7.35 12.84
CA PRO A 26 -17.68 -6.78 13.16
C PRO A 26 -17.88 -5.49 13.95
N GLU A 27 -17.17 -5.35 15.07
CA GLU A 27 -17.14 -4.09 15.79
C GLU A 27 -16.38 -3.07 14.94
N SER A 28 -16.82 -1.80 14.95
CA SER A 28 -16.16 -0.74 14.21
C SER A 28 -14.83 -0.41 14.86
N GLU A 29 -13.74 -0.54 14.11
CA GLU A 29 -12.36 -0.36 14.57
C GLU A 29 -11.81 0.96 14.04
N VAL A 30 -10.88 1.56 14.78
CA VAL A 30 -10.10 2.69 14.29
C VAL A 30 -9.10 2.19 13.27
N VAL A 31 -9.16 2.73 12.06
CA VAL A 31 -8.26 2.44 10.95
C VAL A 31 -7.21 3.54 10.88
N VAL A 32 -5.94 3.16 10.97
CA VAL A 32 -4.79 4.04 10.81
C VAL A 32 -4.25 3.91 9.39
N GLU A 33 -3.99 5.04 8.73
CA GLU A 33 -3.18 5.09 7.52
C GLU A 33 -2.11 6.17 7.68
N ALA A 34 -0.86 5.73 7.77
CA ALA A 34 0.29 6.62 7.95
C ALA A 34 1.58 6.00 7.41
N TYR A 35 2.34 6.81 6.67
CA TYR A 35 3.59 6.39 6.05
C TYR A 35 4.73 7.36 6.35
N LEU A 36 5.82 6.88 6.94
CA LEU A 36 7.01 7.68 7.21
C LEU A 36 8.06 7.48 6.11
N GLN A 37 8.30 8.52 5.31
CA GLN A 37 9.37 8.50 4.31
C GLN A 37 10.68 9.04 4.90
N GLY A 38 11.70 8.18 5.03
CA GLY A 38 13.02 8.57 5.52
C GLY A 38 13.65 9.69 4.70
N GLY A 39 14.12 10.75 5.38
CA GLY A 39 14.70 11.94 4.76
C GLY A 39 13.69 12.97 4.26
N ALA A 40 12.39 12.68 4.30
CA ALA A 40 11.33 13.64 3.97
C ALA A 40 10.76 14.32 5.23
N PRO A 41 10.10 15.48 5.10
CA PRO A 41 9.23 16.01 6.15
C PRO A 41 8.19 14.96 6.55
N MET A 42 7.89 14.86 7.84
CA MET A 42 6.84 13.99 8.35
C MET A 42 5.49 14.40 7.74
N ASP A 43 4.78 13.42 7.19
CA ASP A 43 3.49 13.63 6.50
C ASP A 43 2.32 13.54 7.49
N THR A 44 1.13 13.75 6.97
CA THR A 44 -0.15 13.60 7.66
C THR A 44 -0.44 12.15 8.04
N ILE A 45 -1.32 11.98 9.02
CA ILE A 45 -1.85 10.71 9.50
C ILE A 45 -3.36 10.74 9.25
N GLN A 46 -3.88 9.72 8.57
CA GLN A 46 -5.31 9.58 8.35
C GLN A 46 -5.90 8.56 9.33
N LEU A 47 -6.97 8.96 10.01
CA LEU A 47 -7.71 8.14 10.95
C LEU A 47 -9.18 8.04 10.51
N THR A 48 -9.61 6.82 10.24
CA THR A 48 -11.00 6.51 9.89
C THR A 48 -11.55 5.38 10.74
N ARG A 49 -12.79 4.99 10.51
CA ARG A 49 -13.44 3.83 11.11
C ARG A 49 -13.75 2.79 10.07
N SER A 50 -13.63 1.52 10.44
CA SER A 50 -14.15 0.44 9.61
C SER A 50 -15.69 0.55 9.53
N VAL A 51 -16.20 0.31 8.33
CA VAL A 51 -17.64 0.33 8.02
C VAL A 51 -18.16 -1.09 7.82
N GLY A 52 -19.47 -1.30 7.93
CA GLY A 52 -20.07 -2.61 7.72
C GLY A 52 -19.88 -3.10 6.27
N VAL A 53 -19.91 -4.43 6.09
CA VAL A 53 -19.68 -5.08 4.78
C VAL A 53 -20.65 -4.60 3.67
N GLY A 54 -21.83 -4.09 4.03
CA GLY A 54 -22.82 -3.55 3.09
C GLY A 54 -22.86 -2.03 3.00
N ASP A 55 -22.03 -1.32 3.76
CA ASP A 55 -22.05 0.13 3.82
C ASP A 55 -21.07 0.72 2.80
N ALA A 56 -21.46 1.84 2.18
CA ALA A 56 -20.56 2.57 1.31
C ALA A 56 -19.45 3.21 2.15
N TYR A 57 -18.20 2.93 1.81
CA TYR A 57 -17.06 3.57 2.46
C TYR A 57 -16.84 4.98 1.88
N SER A 58 -16.79 5.96 2.76
CA SER A 58 -16.38 7.34 2.47
C SER A 58 -15.42 7.79 3.55
N PRO A 59 -14.15 8.12 3.23
CA PRO A 59 -13.16 8.50 4.25
C PRO A 59 -13.61 9.67 5.12
N ARG A 60 -14.37 10.61 4.55
CA ARG A 60 -14.87 11.79 5.26
C ARG A 60 -15.99 11.45 6.24
N GLU A 61 -16.85 10.51 5.87
CA GLU A 61 -17.97 10.06 6.72
C GLU A 61 -17.49 9.10 7.81
N ALA A 62 -16.47 8.30 7.50
CA ALA A 62 -15.82 7.38 8.44
C ALA A 62 -14.73 8.07 9.30
N ALA A 63 -14.52 9.38 9.17
CA ALA A 63 -13.44 10.09 9.83
C ALA A 63 -13.49 9.99 11.37
N VAL A 64 -12.33 9.72 11.98
CA VAL A 64 -12.15 9.82 13.44
C VAL A 64 -11.70 11.23 13.78
N THR A 65 -12.60 12.03 14.36
CA THR A 65 -12.36 13.45 14.67
C THR A 65 -12.06 13.67 16.15
N GLY A 66 -11.33 14.74 16.47
CA GLY A 66 -11.01 15.14 17.84
C GLY A 66 -10.09 14.17 18.61
N ALA A 67 -9.37 13.28 17.93
CA ALA A 67 -8.39 12.40 18.56
C ALA A 67 -7.13 13.18 18.99
N THR A 68 -6.49 12.71 20.06
CA THR A 68 -5.13 13.13 20.40
C THR A 68 -4.16 12.22 19.67
N VAL A 69 -3.33 12.78 18.80
CA VAL A 69 -2.40 12.02 17.96
C VAL A 69 -0.96 12.49 18.24
N GLU A 70 -0.09 11.54 18.57
CA GLU A 70 1.32 11.76 18.83
C GLU A 70 2.18 10.75 18.08
N VAL A 71 3.32 11.20 17.56
CA VAL A 71 4.40 10.31 17.09
C VAL A 71 5.63 10.53 17.95
N ARG A 72 6.14 9.46 18.55
CA ARG A 72 7.31 9.47 19.44
C ARG A 72 8.50 8.84 18.75
N ARG A 73 9.63 9.54 18.72
CA ARG A 73 10.90 8.94 18.29
C ARG A 73 11.48 8.10 19.42
N LEU A 74 11.82 6.85 19.14
CA LEU A 74 12.37 5.92 20.11
C LEU A 74 13.91 5.84 20.06
N THR A 75 14.54 5.48 21.18
CA THR A 75 15.91 4.95 21.21
C THR A 75 15.93 3.48 20.77
N ASP A 76 17.14 2.93 20.57
CA ASP A 76 17.34 1.49 20.32
C ASP A 76 16.75 0.62 21.45
N ASP A 77 16.69 1.13 22.67
CA ASP A 77 16.09 0.47 23.85
C ASP A 77 14.57 0.70 23.97
N GLY A 78 13.94 1.32 22.96
CA GLY A 78 12.48 1.58 22.92
C GLY A 78 12.01 2.76 23.77
N THR A 79 12.91 3.59 24.29
CA THR A 79 12.52 4.74 25.14
C THR A 79 12.20 5.98 24.28
N PRO A 80 11.06 6.67 24.51
CA PRO A 80 10.75 7.92 23.81
C PRO A 80 11.78 9.02 24.08
N THR A 81 12.26 9.66 23.01
CA THR A 81 13.25 10.76 23.05
C THR A 81 12.69 12.10 22.62
N GLU A 82 11.63 12.09 21.83
CA GLU A 82 10.98 13.28 21.27
C GLU A 82 9.54 12.91 20.93
N THR A 83 8.60 13.78 21.27
CA THR A 83 7.16 13.62 20.98
C THR A 83 6.74 14.72 20.02
N ILE A 84 6.17 14.32 18.89
CA ILE A 84 5.64 15.19 17.85
C ILE A 84 4.12 15.11 17.95
N ALA A 85 3.51 16.21 18.36
CA ALA A 85 2.06 16.32 18.39
C ALA A 85 1.51 16.53 16.98
N PHE A 86 0.31 16.02 16.73
CA PHE A 86 -0.43 16.23 15.50
C PHE A 86 -1.76 16.93 15.81
N GLU A 87 -2.23 17.73 14.85
CA GLU A 87 -3.52 18.41 14.92
C GLU A 87 -4.38 18.07 13.72
N GLU A 88 -5.68 17.92 13.97
CA GLU A 88 -6.66 17.72 12.92
C GLU A 88 -6.74 18.96 12.02
N THR A 89 -6.40 18.79 10.74
CA THR A 89 -6.49 19.84 9.72
C THR A 89 -7.75 19.72 8.88
N GLU A 90 -8.18 18.48 8.65
CA GLU A 90 -9.44 18.13 8.01
C GLU A 90 -10.05 16.94 8.75
N ALA A 91 -11.34 16.66 8.55
CA ALA A 91 -12.01 15.56 9.26
C ALA A 91 -11.23 14.24 9.06
N GLY A 92 -10.66 13.71 10.15
CA GLY A 92 -9.87 12.47 10.14
C GLY A 92 -8.45 12.61 9.58
N LEU A 93 -7.99 13.80 9.21
CA LEU A 93 -6.63 14.04 8.71
C LEU A 93 -5.85 14.91 9.69
N TYR A 94 -4.76 14.38 10.20
CA TYR A 94 -3.95 14.98 11.24
C TYR A 94 -2.57 15.36 10.70
N ALA A 95 -2.16 16.62 10.86
CA ALA A 95 -0.86 17.13 10.42
C ALA A 95 0.08 17.42 11.60
N PRO A 96 1.40 17.28 11.43
CA PRO A 96 2.36 17.56 12.49
C PRO A 96 2.33 19.04 12.89
N ARG A 97 2.25 19.31 14.20
CA ARG A 97 2.21 20.65 14.79
C ARG A 97 3.46 21.50 14.55
N PRO A 98 4.69 20.96 14.62
CA PRO A 98 5.86 21.76 14.27
C PRO A 98 5.74 22.19 12.81
N SER A 99 5.84 23.50 12.56
CA SER A 99 5.86 24.07 11.22
C SER A 99 7.18 24.83 11.02
N PRO A 100 8.05 24.40 10.09
CA PRO A 100 7.89 23.25 9.19
C PRO A 100 7.89 21.89 9.92
N PRO A 101 7.27 20.84 9.33
CA PRO A 101 7.29 19.50 9.89
C PRO A 101 8.72 18.97 10.12
N PRO A 102 8.95 18.17 11.17
CA PRO A 102 10.26 17.57 11.41
C PRO A 102 10.59 16.56 10.30
N THR A 103 11.86 16.44 9.95
CA THR A 103 12.33 15.42 9.00
C THR A 103 12.35 14.04 9.65
N VAL A 104 11.75 13.05 8.99
CA VAL A 104 11.82 11.63 9.39
C VAL A 104 13.25 11.14 9.25
N ARG A 105 13.80 10.57 10.32
CA ARG A 105 15.19 10.12 10.35
C ARG A 105 15.30 8.67 9.86
N PRO A 106 16.19 8.37 8.91
CA PRO A 106 16.56 6.99 8.58
C PRO A 106 17.08 6.25 9.81
N ARG A 107 16.95 4.91 9.82
CA ARG A 107 17.43 4.02 10.89
C ARG A 107 16.91 4.40 12.28
N THR A 108 15.69 4.90 12.34
CA THR A 108 15.07 5.39 13.56
C THR A 108 13.71 4.75 13.71
N SER A 109 13.41 4.29 14.92
CA SER A 109 12.10 3.75 15.26
C SER A 109 11.17 4.86 15.74
N TYR A 110 9.92 4.79 15.33
CA TYR A 110 8.86 5.71 15.70
C TYR A 110 7.66 4.92 16.23
N GLU A 111 7.03 5.43 17.28
CA GLU A 111 5.77 4.94 17.86
C GLU A 111 4.66 5.95 17.57
N LEU A 112 3.56 5.49 16.98
CA LEU A 112 2.29 6.21 16.92
C LEU A 112 1.50 5.92 18.19
N SER A 113 0.89 6.96 18.77
CA SER A 113 -0.07 6.86 19.86
C SER A 113 -1.28 7.74 19.54
N VAL A 114 -2.46 7.13 19.54
CA VAL A 114 -3.75 7.79 19.27
C VAL A 114 -4.70 7.50 20.42
N SER A 115 -5.33 8.54 20.95
CA SER A 115 -6.42 8.43 21.91
C SER A 115 -7.66 9.13 21.35
N THR A 116 -8.73 8.38 21.13
CA THR A 116 -9.97 8.90 20.54
C THR A 116 -10.94 9.40 21.61
N PRO A 117 -11.91 10.28 21.28
CA PRO A 117 -12.87 10.81 22.26
C PRO A 117 -13.75 9.76 22.96
N ASP A 118 -13.98 8.62 22.31
CA ASP A 118 -14.70 7.46 22.86
C ASP A 118 -13.82 6.55 23.72
N GLY A 119 -12.54 6.90 23.92
CA GLY A 119 -11.60 6.19 24.79
C GLY A 119 -10.90 5.00 24.14
N THR A 120 -10.92 4.90 22.81
CA THR A 120 -10.12 3.91 22.07
C THR A 120 -8.68 4.38 22.04
N GLU A 121 -7.77 3.50 22.44
CA GLU A 121 -6.33 3.73 22.39
C GLU A 121 -5.74 2.90 21.25
N VAL A 122 -4.98 3.53 20.37
CA VAL A 122 -4.30 2.86 19.26
C VAL A 122 -2.80 3.14 19.31
N THR A 123 -2.00 2.09 19.19
CA THR A 123 -0.54 2.20 19.14
C THR A 123 0.04 1.40 17.99
N ALA A 124 1.10 1.91 17.37
CA ALA A 124 1.82 1.18 16.33
C ALA A 124 3.29 1.61 16.31
N THR A 125 4.21 0.73 15.91
CA THR A 125 5.64 1.06 15.82
C THR A 125 6.20 0.69 14.46
N THR A 126 7.01 1.56 13.88
CA THR A 126 7.74 1.31 12.62
C THR A 126 9.22 1.66 12.77
N THR A 127 10.08 1.05 11.96
CA THR A 127 11.51 1.37 11.90
C THR A 127 11.91 1.78 10.49
N VAL A 128 12.30 3.04 10.34
CA VAL A 128 12.63 3.64 9.04
C VAL A 128 13.90 2.97 8.48
N PRO A 129 13.87 2.46 7.24
CA PRO A 129 15.07 1.91 6.60
C PRO A 129 16.21 2.94 6.48
N ASP A 130 17.43 2.47 6.24
CA ASP A 130 18.57 3.33 5.91
C ASP A 130 18.42 3.96 4.53
N THR A 131 19.11 5.07 4.28
CA THR A 131 19.01 5.78 3.01
C THR A 131 19.52 4.94 1.83
N ILE A 132 18.96 5.22 0.66
CA ILE A 132 19.42 4.67 -0.60
C ILE A 132 19.69 5.79 -1.60
N SER A 133 20.52 5.48 -2.60
CA SER A 133 20.73 6.34 -3.76
C SER A 133 20.88 5.48 -5.01
N ILE A 134 20.30 5.93 -6.13
CA ILE A 134 20.56 5.33 -7.44
C ILE A 134 21.92 5.82 -7.90
N VAL A 135 22.90 4.91 -7.95
CA VAL A 135 24.28 5.22 -8.33
C VAL A 135 24.53 5.00 -9.81
N GLU A 136 23.67 4.22 -10.46
CA GLU A 136 23.76 3.90 -11.89
C GLU A 136 22.35 3.58 -12.42
N THR A 137 22.11 4.00 -13.67
CA THR A 137 20.87 3.75 -14.39
C THR A 137 21.20 3.28 -15.79
N GLU A 138 20.53 2.23 -16.24
CA GLU A 138 20.60 1.73 -17.61
C GLU A 138 19.26 1.97 -18.31
N ASN A 139 19.32 2.21 -19.63
CA ASN A 139 18.14 2.29 -20.51
C ASN A 139 17.08 3.30 -20.03
N GLU A 140 17.48 4.55 -19.82
CA GLU A 140 16.58 5.65 -19.41
C GLU A 140 15.52 6.00 -20.48
N ALA A 141 15.72 5.60 -21.73
CA ALA A 141 14.74 5.73 -22.81
C ALA A 141 14.61 4.42 -23.59
N VAL A 142 13.43 3.81 -23.53
CA VAL A 142 13.18 2.46 -24.06
C VAL A 142 11.86 2.38 -24.80
N VAL A 143 11.73 1.40 -25.68
CA VAL A 143 10.45 1.02 -26.28
C VAL A 143 9.75 0.04 -25.33
N TYR A 144 8.46 0.29 -25.05
CA TYR A 144 7.66 -0.60 -24.20
C TYR A 144 7.68 -2.04 -24.72
N GLN A 145 7.92 -3.00 -23.83
CA GLN A 145 8.11 -4.43 -24.16
C GLN A 145 9.20 -4.70 -25.21
N GLY A 146 10.13 -3.76 -25.40
CA GLY A 146 11.34 -3.95 -26.19
C GLY A 146 12.35 -4.87 -25.50
N PRO A 147 13.49 -5.15 -26.15
CA PRO A 147 14.54 -6.02 -25.60
C PRO A 147 15.23 -5.41 -24.37
N ASP A 148 15.21 -4.08 -24.25
CA ASP A 148 15.83 -3.33 -23.17
C ASP A 148 14.78 -2.84 -22.16
N GLN A 149 15.10 -2.95 -20.87
CA GLN A 149 14.28 -2.41 -19.78
C GLN A 149 15.11 -1.41 -18.97
N PRO A 150 14.48 -0.37 -18.39
CA PRO A 150 15.15 0.51 -17.45
C PRO A 150 15.64 -0.32 -16.26
N ALA A 151 16.89 -0.13 -15.87
CA ALA A 151 17.46 -0.79 -14.70
C ALA A 151 18.11 0.23 -13.78
N PHE A 152 18.01 -0.01 -12.47
CA PHE A 152 18.49 0.88 -11.44
C PHE A 152 19.42 0.11 -10.51
N THR A 153 20.62 0.64 -10.32
CA THR A 153 21.56 0.14 -9.32
C THR A 153 21.57 1.08 -8.13
N ILE A 154 21.18 0.57 -6.95
CA ILE A 154 21.13 1.33 -5.70
C ILE A 154 22.26 0.97 -4.74
N THR A 155 22.62 1.92 -3.88
CA THR A 155 23.49 1.64 -2.72
C THR A 155 22.90 0.52 -1.84
N PRO A 156 23.74 -0.27 -1.15
CA PRO A 156 23.26 -1.37 -0.31
C PRO A 156 22.32 -0.84 0.78
N PRO A 157 21.04 -1.25 0.80
CA PRO A 157 20.14 -0.83 1.87
C PRO A 157 20.52 -1.53 3.16
N ARG A 158 20.41 -0.81 4.29
CA ARG A 158 20.39 -1.43 5.61
C ARG A 158 18.97 -1.34 6.13
N SER A 159 18.31 -2.48 6.25
CA SER A 159 17.00 -2.63 6.88
C SER A 159 17.13 -3.43 8.16
N ALA A 160 16.07 -3.47 8.96
CA ALA A 160 15.98 -4.31 10.15
C ALA A 160 15.92 -5.82 9.81
N ARG A 161 15.64 -6.17 8.54
CA ARG A 161 15.68 -7.55 8.04
C ARG A 161 17.13 -7.96 7.82
N ASP A 162 17.53 -9.09 8.40
CA ASP A 162 18.87 -9.72 8.34
C ASP A 162 19.44 -9.89 6.90
N GLY A 163 19.80 -8.79 6.24
CA GLY A 163 20.35 -8.76 4.89
C GLY A 163 19.35 -8.90 3.73
N GLN A 164 18.07 -9.22 3.98
CA GLN A 164 17.07 -9.34 2.92
C GLN A 164 16.47 -7.98 2.56
N ALA A 165 16.77 -7.50 1.36
CA ALA A 165 16.13 -6.31 0.84
C ALA A 165 14.80 -6.69 0.19
N VAL A 166 13.78 -5.91 0.48
CA VAL A 166 12.48 -5.99 -0.20
C VAL A 166 12.31 -4.67 -0.90
N LEU A 167 12.19 -4.74 -2.23
CA LEU A 167 12.03 -3.55 -3.06
C LEU A 167 10.60 -3.46 -3.56
N VAL A 168 10.12 -2.23 -3.70
CA VAL A 168 8.93 -1.93 -4.50
C VAL A 168 9.36 -0.88 -5.51
N LEU A 169 9.04 -1.09 -6.77
CA LEU A 169 9.25 -0.09 -7.81
C LEU A 169 7.92 0.55 -8.12
N THR A 170 7.88 1.88 -8.08
CA THR A 170 6.71 2.62 -8.55
C THR A 170 7.07 3.45 -9.76
N THR A 171 6.10 3.68 -10.64
CA THR A 171 6.24 4.59 -11.76
C THR A 171 5.10 5.60 -11.73
N THR A 172 5.47 6.87 -11.68
CA THR A 172 4.56 8.01 -11.70
C THR A 172 4.63 8.66 -13.07
N SER A 173 3.51 8.73 -13.78
CA SER A 173 3.40 9.42 -15.05
C SER A 173 3.60 10.93 -14.85
N LEU A 174 4.53 11.52 -15.61
CA LEU A 174 4.81 12.96 -15.63
C LEU A 174 3.94 13.72 -16.64
N ARG A 175 2.89 13.07 -17.16
CA ARG A 175 1.93 13.72 -18.04
C ARG A 175 1.08 14.74 -17.27
N ASP A 176 0.50 15.66 -18.03
CA ASP A 176 -0.44 16.63 -17.50
C ASP A 176 -1.84 16.00 -17.39
N PHE A 177 -2.24 15.67 -16.16
CA PHE A 177 -3.54 15.10 -15.82
C PHE A 177 -4.67 16.13 -15.81
N SER A 178 -4.41 17.40 -16.13
CA SER A 178 -5.48 18.36 -16.45
C SER A 178 -6.05 18.16 -17.86
N ASN A 179 -5.39 17.35 -18.69
CA ASN A 179 -5.92 16.95 -19.99
C ASN A 179 -7.14 16.03 -19.84
N PRO A 180 -8.08 16.05 -20.80
CA PRO A 180 -9.23 15.14 -20.78
C PRO A 180 -8.80 13.66 -20.79
N ASP A 181 -9.55 12.82 -20.07
CA ASP A 181 -9.29 11.38 -19.97
C ASP A 181 -9.19 10.70 -21.33
N SER A 182 -9.97 11.12 -22.32
CA SER A 182 -9.88 10.59 -23.69
C SER A 182 -8.52 10.81 -24.37
N ALA A 183 -7.77 11.85 -23.97
CA ALA A 183 -6.42 12.12 -24.45
C ALA A 183 -5.38 11.30 -23.66
N LEU A 184 -5.56 11.16 -22.34
CA LEU A 184 -4.72 10.37 -21.46
C LEU A 184 -4.85 8.86 -21.76
N ARG A 185 -6.06 8.37 -22.03
CA ARG A 185 -6.35 6.97 -22.38
C ARG A 185 -5.55 6.52 -23.58
N LYS A 186 -5.42 7.37 -24.60
CA LYS A 186 -4.59 7.09 -25.78
C LYS A 186 -3.12 6.88 -25.44
N GLN A 187 -2.66 7.27 -24.25
CA GLN A 187 -1.29 7.12 -23.79
C GLN A 187 -1.11 5.94 -22.84
N LEU A 188 -2.17 5.22 -22.48
CA LEU A 188 -2.06 4.01 -21.69
C LEU A 188 -1.29 2.94 -22.48
N THR A 189 -0.54 2.11 -21.75
CA THR A 189 -0.01 0.86 -22.29
C THR A 189 -1.16 -0.13 -22.51
N PRO A 190 -1.02 -1.12 -23.41
CA PRO A 190 -2.12 -2.03 -23.75
C PRO A 190 -2.72 -2.73 -22.52
N PHE A 191 -1.87 -3.11 -21.56
CA PHE A 191 -2.31 -3.73 -20.31
C PHE A 191 -3.31 -2.87 -19.53
N TYR A 192 -3.02 -1.58 -19.34
CA TYR A 192 -3.88 -0.68 -18.59
C TYR A 192 -5.04 -0.14 -19.43
N GLU A 193 -4.88 -0.04 -20.75
CA GLU A 193 -5.99 0.33 -21.62
C GLU A 193 -7.10 -0.74 -21.60
N GLU A 194 -6.72 -2.02 -21.59
CA GLU A 194 -7.66 -3.14 -21.56
C GLU A 194 -8.42 -3.22 -20.23
N SER A 195 -7.77 -2.86 -19.11
CA SER A 195 -8.39 -2.89 -17.78
C SER A 195 -9.18 -1.63 -17.42
N TYR A 196 -9.08 -0.55 -18.20
CA TYR A 196 -9.71 0.73 -17.86
C TYR A 196 -11.18 0.78 -18.25
N ASP A 197 -12.06 0.91 -17.26
CA ASP A 197 -13.47 1.21 -17.47
C ASP A 197 -13.76 2.70 -17.13
N PRO A 198 -14.08 3.56 -18.11
CA PRO A 198 -14.37 4.97 -17.84
C PRO A 198 -15.67 5.21 -17.04
N GLU A 199 -16.53 4.19 -16.85
CA GLU A 199 -17.72 4.28 -16.01
C GLU A 199 -17.41 4.00 -14.53
N GLU A 200 -16.38 3.21 -14.24
CA GLU A 200 -16.03 2.75 -12.89
C GLU A 200 -14.73 3.37 -12.36
N ASP A 201 -13.76 3.64 -13.25
CA ASP A 201 -12.41 4.06 -12.91
C ASP A 201 -12.15 5.53 -13.20
N SER A 202 -11.35 6.16 -12.33
CA SER A 202 -10.66 7.41 -12.67
C SER A 202 -9.32 7.11 -13.32
N ILE A 203 -9.04 7.70 -14.48
CA ILE A 203 -7.73 7.54 -15.13
C ILE A 203 -6.55 8.02 -14.27
N GLU A 204 -6.81 8.95 -13.34
CA GLU A 204 -5.82 9.41 -12.38
C GLU A 204 -5.38 8.31 -11.40
N ALA A 205 -6.22 7.29 -11.16
CA ALA A 205 -5.85 6.14 -10.34
C ALA A 205 -4.65 5.38 -10.90
N PHE A 206 -4.42 5.44 -12.22
CA PHE A 206 -3.26 4.83 -12.86
C PHE A 206 -2.03 5.74 -12.93
N ARG A 207 -2.10 6.97 -12.39
CA ARG A 207 -0.99 7.92 -12.44
C ARG A 207 0.27 7.36 -11.81
N THR A 208 0.13 6.68 -10.68
CA THR A 208 1.22 6.00 -9.98
C THR A 208 0.88 4.53 -9.88
N THR A 209 1.76 3.68 -10.41
CA THR A 209 1.58 2.23 -10.39
C THR A 209 2.79 1.54 -9.75
N SER A 210 2.63 0.28 -9.35
CA SER A 210 3.61 -0.46 -8.53
C SER A 210 3.94 -1.82 -9.14
N SER A 211 5.18 -2.27 -8.97
CA SER A 211 5.63 -3.62 -9.32
C SER A 211 5.08 -4.72 -8.42
N GLY A 212 4.47 -4.35 -7.29
CA GLY A 212 4.38 -5.24 -6.15
C GLY A 212 5.75 -5.44 -5.50
N ILE A 213 5.86 -6.49 -4.68
CA ILE A 213 7.09 -6.79 -3.94
C ILE A 213 8.09 -7.50 -4.86
N LEU A 214 9.31 -6.98 -4.91
CA LEU A 214 10.47 -7.63 -5.51
C LEU A 214 11.37 -8.19 -4.41
N ASN A 215 11.69 -9.47 -4.52
CA ASN A 215 12.53 -10.22 -3.58
C ASN A 215 13.92 -10.45 -4.18
N GLU A 216 14.82 -11.11 -3.44
CA GLU A 216 16.17 -11.48 -3.90
C GLU A 216 16.19 -12.33 -5.19
N ALA A 217 15.05 -12.90 -5.62
CA ALA A 217 14.92 -13.59 -6.91
C ALA A 217 14.74 -12.64 -8.11
N ASN A 218 14.36 -11.38 -7.86
CA ASN A 218 13.99 -10.40 -8.86
C ASN A 218 15.10 -9.37 -9.15
N PHE A 219 16.18 -9.38 -8.36
CA PHE A 219 17.30 -8.45 -8.50
C PHE A 219 18.63 -9.17 -8.25
N SER A 220 19.72 -8.54 -8.68
CA SER A 220 21.08 -9.05 -8.45
C SER A 220 21.83 -8.18 -7.46
N ARG A 221 22.78 -8.78 -6.74
CA ARG A 221 23.74 -8.06 -5.89
C ARG A 221 25.15 -8.20 -6.42
N ASP A 222 25.89 -7.09 -6.43
CA ASP A 222 27.32 -7.11 -6.74
C ASP A 222 28.18 -7.40 -5.49
N GLU A 223 29.51 -7.48 -5.68
CA GLU A 223 30.46 -7.74 -4.59
C GLU A 223 30.47 -6.63 -3.52
N ALA A 224 30.04 -5.41 -3.87
CA ALA A 224 29.91 -4.29 -2.95
C ALA A 224 28.54 -4.27 -2.23
N GLY A 225 27.67 -5.24 -2.52
CA GLY A 225 26.32 -5.37 -1.97
C GLY A 225 25.29 -4.42 -2.60
N ARG A 226 25.65 -3.72 -3.68
CA ARG A 226 24.71 -2.87 -4.43
C ARG A 226 23.67 -3.75 -5.10
N ILE A 227 22.43 -3.26 -5.16
CA ILE A 227 21.32 -4.01 -5.76
C ILE A 227 21.00 -3.41 -7.12
N THR A 228 20.94 -4.26 -8.15
CA THR A 228 20.46 -3.89 -9.49
C THR A 228 19.12 -4.55 -9.75
N THR A 229 18.10 -3.74 -10.05
CA THR A 229 16.74 -4.17 -10.34
C THR A 229 16.25 -3.59 -11.66
N GLN A 230 15.52 -4.38 -12.44
CA GLN A 230 14.86 -3.92 -13.67
C GLN A 230 13.45 -3.43 -13.35
N LEU A 231 12.98 -2.42 -14.09
CA LEU A 231 11.62 -1.91 -14.01
C LEU A 231 10.66 -2.89 -14.70
N PRO A 232 9.76 -3.56 -13.97
CA PRO A 232 8.78 -4.45 -14.59
C PRO A 232 7.80 -3.65 -15.45
N TRP A 233 7.46 -4.16 -16.64
CA TRP A 233 6.49 -3.50 -17.53
C TRP A 233 5.10 -3.34 -16.92
N ILE A 234 4.74 -4.21 -15.99
CA ILE A 234 3.49 -4.11 -15.23
C ILE A 234 3.43 -2.83 -14.40
N SER A 235 4.57 -2.24 -14.04
CA SER A 235 4.64 -0.98 -13.32
C SER A 235 4.50 0.24 -14.23
N VAL A 236 4.26 0.09 -15.53
CA VAL A 236 4.22 1.21 -16.48
C VAL A 236 2.83 1.37 -17.08
N ALA A 237 2.06 2.31 -16.53
CA ALA A 237 0.72 2.63 -17.03
C ALA A 237 0.72 3.49 -18.29
N PHE A 238 1.62 4.46 -18.41
CA PHE A 238 1.61 5.43 -19.50
C PHE A 238 2.91 5.44 -20.31
N TYR A 239 2.77 5.53 -21.64
CA TYR A 239 3.86 5.96 -22.52
C TYR A 239 4.32 7.37 -22.19
N GLY A 240 5.52 7.75 -22.59
CA GLY A 240 6.12 9.07 -22.44
C GLY A 240 6.99 9.20 -21.20
N PRO A 241 7.17 10.42 -20.66
CA PRO A 241 8.01 10.66 -19.49
C PRO A 241 7.34 10.15 -18.22
N ASN A 242 8.11 9.45 -17.41
CA ASN A 242 7.71 8.89 -16.13
C ASN A 242 8.83 9.11 -15.10
N GLU A 243 8.47 9.30 -13.83
CA GLU A 243 9.40 9.18 -12.72
C GLU A 243 9.29 7.76 -12.15
N SER A 244 10.38 6.99 -12.22
CA SER A 244 10.49 5.70 -11.55
C SER A 244 11.14 5.87 -10.19
N ALA A 245 10.60 5.22 -9.17
CA ALA A 245 11.12 5.23 -7.82
C ALA A 245 11.45 3.80 -7.37
N VAL A 246 12.63 3.61 -6.80
CA VAL A 246 12.99 2.40 -6.07
C VAL A 246 12.72 2.68 -4.60
N HIS A 247 11.86 1.87 -3.98
CA HIS A 247 11.53 1.95 -2.56
C HIS A 247 12.16 0.79 -1.81
N VAL A 248 12.68 1.07 -0.62
CA VAL A 248 12.99 0.05 0.39
C VAL A 248 11.99 0.25 1.52
N ILE A 249 11.24 -0.80 1.84
CA ILE A 249 10.12 -0.75 2.78
C ILE A 249 10.42 -1.50 4.08
N ASP A 250 9.83 -1.04 5.18
CA ASP A 250 9.90 -1.67 6.50
C ASP A 250 9.03 -2.93 6.62
N ASP A 251 9.07 -3.58 7.78
CA ASP A 251 8.32 -4.80 8.12
C ASP A 251 6.82 -4.60 8.02
N ASN A 252 6.30 -3.50 8.54
CA ASN A 252 4.87 -3.24 8.50
C ASN A 252 4.35 -3.15 7.07
N LEU A 253 5.05 -2.44 6.18
CA LEU A 253 4.64 -2.35 4.76
C LEU A 253 4.83 -3.65 4.00
N TYR A 254 5.90 -4.40 4.26
CA TYR A 254 6.11 -5.69 3.60
C TYR A 254 5.00 -6.67 3.94
N ASP A 255 4.66 -6.78 5.22
CA ASP A 255 3.64 -7.71 5.70
C ASP A 255 2.24 -7.33 5.21
N LEU A 256 1.93 -6.03 5.17
CA LEU A 256 0.72 -5.52 4.54
C LEU A 256 0.65 -5.89 3.06
N VAL A 257 1.66 -5.50 2.27
CA VAL A 257 1.63 -5.67 0.81
C VAL A 257 1.62 -7.16 0.43
N ARG A 258 2.39 -8.01 1.12
CA ARG A 258 2.40 -9.46 0.81
C ARG A 258 1.10 -10.15 1.19
N SER A 259 0.46 -9.73 2.28
CA SER A 259 -0.81 -10.33 2.72
C SER A 259 -1.96 -9.93 1.81
N GLN A 260 -2.01 -8.66 1.36
CA GLN A 260 -2.96 -8.20 0.34
C GLN A 260 -2.75 -8.88 -1.02
N GLN A 261 -1.50 -9.07 -1.45
CA GLN A 261 -1.19 -9.79 -2.70
C GLN A 261 -1.63 -11.25 -2.65
N ALA A 262 -1.51 -11.91 -1.49
CA ALA A 262 -2.01 -13.27 -1.31
C ALA A 262 -3.54 -13.36 -1.46
N GLN A 263 -4.27 -12.31 -1.07
CA GLN A 263 -5.73 -12.23 -1.21
C GLN A 263 -6.21 -11.81 -2.62
N SER A 264 -5.32 -11.27 -3.46
CA SER A 264 -5.69 -10.78 -4.79
C SER A 264 -5.99 -11.93 -5.76
N PRO A 265 -7.09 -11.88 -6.54
CA PRO A 265 -7.38 -12.88 -7.57
C PRO A 265 -6.22 -12.94 -8.58
N GLY A 266 -5.43 -14.02 -8.55
CA GLY A 266 -4.23 -14.18 -9.41
C GLY A 266 -2.88 -13.93 -8.74
N GLY A 267 -2.83 -13.74 -7.41
CA GLY A 267 -1.57 -13.71 -6.65
C GLY A 267 -0.71 -14.97 -6.84
N GLN A 268 0.62 -14.82 -6.72
CA GLN A 268 1.61 -15.89 -6.93
C GLN A 268 1.55 -17.05 -5.91
N GLY A 269 0.62 -17.02 -4.96
CA GLY A 269 0.26 -18.14 -4.10
C GLY A 269 -1.14 -18.61 -4.45
N GLY A 270 -1.26 -19.77 -5.11
CA GLY A 270 -2.55 -20.41 -5.28
C GLY A 270 -3.12 -20.75 -3.90
N LEU A 271 -4.08 -19.96 -3.42
CA LEU A 271 -4.82 -20.28 -2.21
C LEU A 271 -5.62 -21.56 -2.46
N GLY A 272 -5.56 -22.49 -1.49
CA GLY A 272 -6.46 -23.63 -1.48
C GLY A 272 -7.92 -23.13 -1.34
N PRO A 273 -8.92 -23.83 -1.90
CA PRO A 273 -10.32 -23.41 -1.77
C PRO A 273 -10.70 -23.27 -0.29
N GLY A 274 -11.07 -22.04 0.13
CA GLY A 274 -11.55 -21.76 1.49
C GLY A 274 -10.54 -21.13 2.45
N GLU A 275 -9.29 -20.88 2.03
CA GLU A 275 -8.32 -20.11 2.83
C GLU A 275 -8.30 -18.65 2.36
N ILE A 276 -8.77 -17.72 3.20
CA ILE A 276 -8.50 -16.28 3.04
C ILE A 276 -7.54 -15.93 4.19
N PRO A 277 -6.22 -15.79 3.95
CA PRO A 277 -5.28 -15.42 4.99
C PRO A 277 -5.62 -14.01 5.49
N ASN A 278 -5.48 -13.76 6.80
CA ASN A 278 -5.70 -12.43 7.35
C ASN A 278 -4.64 -11.43 6.80
N VAL A 279 -5.04 -10.17 6.64
CA VAL A 279 -4.09 -9.07 6.44
C VAL A 279 -3.21 -8.98 7.69
N ILE A 280 -1.90 -8.85 7.50
CA ILE A 280 -0.96 -8.77 8.62
C ILE A 280 -0.67 -7.30 8.88
N GLU A 281 -1.07 -6.85 10.07
CA GLU A 281 -1.02 -5.47 10.50
C GLU A 281 -0.35 -5.37 11.88
N TYR A 282 0.23 -4.22 12.18
CA TYR A 282 0.98 -3.96 13.41
C TYR A 282 0.42 -2.75 14.17
N VAL A 283 -0.91 -2.64 14.13
CA VAL A 283 -1.69 -1.63 14.86
C VAL A 283 -2.39 -2.34 16.02
N GLU A 284 -2.06 -1.94 17.25
CA GLU A 284 -2.68 -2.45 18.47
C GLU A 284 -3.84 -1.54 18.86
N GLY A 285 -5.00 -2.12 19.20
CA GLY A 285 -6.22 -1.37 19.55
C GLY A 285 -7.00 -0.80 18.35
N GLY A 286 -6.56 -1.11 17.13
CA GLY A 286 -7.19 -0.75 15.86
C GLY A 286 -6.68 -1.63 14.71
N THR A 287 -6.83 -1.15 13.48
CA THR A 287 -6.42 -1.82 12.23
C THR A 287 -5.71 -0.84 11.30
N GLY A 288 -5.11 -1.33 10.20
CA GLY A 288 -4.49 -0.53 9.17
C GLY A 288 -2.96 -0.54 9.20
N VAL A 289 -2.35 0.58 8.82
CA VAL A 289 -0.91 0.68 8.57
C VAL A 289 -0.28 1.92 9.19
N PHE A 290 0.78 1.69 9.97
CA PHE A 290 1.79 2.69 10.29
C PHE A 290 3.13 2.16 9.79
N GLY A 291 3.49 2.54 8.57
CA GLY A 291 4.61 1.96 7.84
C GLY A 291 5.72 2.97 7.57
N SER A 292 6.88 2.50 7.13
CA SER A 292 7.95 3.41 6.73
C SER A 292 8.77 2.89 5.56
N TYR A 293 9.34 3.82 4.81
CA TYR A 293 10.12 3.50 3.63
C TYR A 293 11.16 4.58 3.34
N VAL A 294 12.11 4.27 2.48
CA VAL A 294 12.96 5.26 1.80
C VAL A 294 12.80 5.08 0.31
N ARG A 295 13.02 6.16 -0.46
CA ARG A 295 12.96 6.10 -1.91
C ARG A 295 14.09 6.85 -2.57
N ALA A 296 14.48 6.37 -3.75
CA ALA A 296 15.30 7.13 -4.69
C ALA A 296 14.61 7.12 -6.05
N THR A 297 14.61 8.26 -6.76
CA THR A 297 13.88 8.43 -8.01
C THR A 297 14.80 8.68 -9.20
N ARG A 298 14.29 8.34 -10.38
CA ARG A 298 14.92 8.60 -11.68
C ARG A 298 13.86 8.79 -12.75
N GLU A 299 14.02 9.80 -13.59
CA GLU A 299 13.18 9.95 -14.77
C GLU A 299 13.55 8.92 -15.83
N VAL A 300 12.53 8.34 -16.47
CA VAL A 300 12.65 7.42 -17.60
C VAL A 300 11.60 7.77 -18.66
N SER A 301 11.87 7.41 -19.91
CA SER A 301 10.98 7.67 -21.04
C SER A 301 10.59 6.37 -21.72
N ILE A 302 9.29 6.08 -21.75
CA ILE A 302 8.76 4.84 -22.33
C ILE A 302 8.09 5.17 -23.67
N GLN A 303 8.70 4.73 -24.76
CA GLN A 303 8.22 4.96 -26.11
C GLN A 303 7.22 3.88 -26.51
N ARG A 304 6.27 4.26 -27.35
CA ARG A 304 5.37 3.31 -27.99
C ARG A 304 6.16 2.45 -28.97
N PRO A 305 5.87 1.14 -29.08
CA PRO A 305 6.33 0.35 -30.22
C PRO A 305 5.93 1.03 -31.54
N PRO A 306 6.79 0.98 -32.57
CA PRO A 306 6.35 1.42 -33.89
C PRO A 306 5.13 0.57 -34.29
N ASP A 307 4.10 1.21 -34.86
CA ASP A 307 2.96 0.47 -35.41
C ASP A 307 3.51 -0.52 -36.44
N GLU A 308 3.34 -1.83 -36.22
CA GLU A 308 3.62 -2.80 -37.26
C GLU A 308 2.60 -2.56 -38.38
N SER A 309 3.02 -1.85 -39.43
CA SER A 309 2.20 -1.72 -40.63
C SER A 309 1.96 -3.11 -41.19
N SER A 310 0.74 -3.61 -41.01
CA SER A 310 0.20 -4.80 -41.66
C SER A 310 0.17 -4.63 -43.17
#